data_AF-A0A9E0G5E3-F1
#
_entry.id   AF-A0A9E0G5E3-F1
#
_cell.length_a   1.000
_cell.length_b   1.000
_cell.length_c   1.000
_cell.angle_alpha   90.00
_cell.angle_beta   90.00
_cell.angle_gamma   90.00
#
_symmetry.space_group_name_H-M   'P 1'
#
loop_
_entity.id
_entity.type
_entity.pdbx_description
1 polymer ?
#
loop_
_entity_poly.entity_id
_entity_poly.type
_entity_poly.pdbx_seq_one_letter_code
_entity_poly.pdbx_strand_id
1 'polypeptide(L)'
;MFALTNKPDMGARFYSALIQLASDHERGVDGMKVIQLMAGVLVENYFVFDEADQAMTASFKKLAALLNCDPAPGPLAPYALPPSHIIDQETERGRMAARLFFEDWMDCHHEFNELLHMLYQNILIGWEDMGFPREESFRLLVESTKRAMAFEISAQELCDVVIERMVQRHGWTLGDCISALSGVAGRRLAISGNSGSFTYFYGSDLPENLDQIVHVMTQEAVRHGVPAGSNWRFGLPANDLPVNAPVSLIREMEPRCLRFFRTIQMTHPFDQAVACAKAAGRMIAVASGGELPEIEPAIAKPLAMSAITETYKHVCLDFDMVSY
;
A
#
# COMPACT_ATOMS: atom_id res chain seq x y z
N MET A 1 -25.28 -18.82 -24.59
CA MET A 1 -24.58 -18.23 -25.76
C MET A 1 -23.34 -17.57 -25.18
N PHE A 2 -22.22 -18.29 -25.16
CA PHE A 2 -20.96 -17.79 -24.63
C PHE A 2 -20.42 -16.76 -25.62
N ALA A 3 -20.51 -15.48 -25.27
CA ALA A 3 -19.77 -14.46 -25.99
C ALA A 3 -18.28 -14.71 -25.67
N LEU A 4 -17.57 -15.33 -26.61
CA LEU A 4 -16.11 -15.31 -26.63
C LEU A 4 -15.69 -13.85 -26.54
N THR A 5 -15.20 -13.44 -25.39
CA THR A 5 -14.62 -12.12 -25.18
C THR A 5 -13.58 -11.92 -26.27
N ASN A 6 -13.73 -10.90 -27.13
CA ASN A 6 -12.78 -10.63 -28.20
C ASN A 6 -11.45 -10.20 -27.56
N LYS A 7 -10.56 -11.17 -27.31
CA LYS A 7 -9.31 -10.98 -26.54
C LYS A 7 -8.47 -9.80 -27.04
N PRO A 8 -8.29 -9.59 -28.36
CA PRO A 8 -7.68 -8.38 -28.90
C PRO A 8 -8.35 -7.06 -28.46
N ASP A 9 -9.68 -7.00 -28.52
CA ASP A 9 -10.44 -5.79 -28.12
C ASP A 9 -10.32 -5.53 -26.62
N MET A 10 -10.41 -6.59 -25.81
CA MET A 10 -10.19 -6.49 -24.36
C MET A 10 -8.78 -6.03 -24.04
N GLY A 11 -7.76 -6.61 -24.67
CA GLY A 11 -6.36 -6.19 -24.52
C GLY A 11 -6.15 -4.72 -24.91
N ALA A 12 -6.78 -4.26 -26.00
CA ALA A 12 -6.69 -2.87 -26.43
C ALA A 12 -7.37 -1.89 -25.46
N ARG A 13 -8.56 -2.24 -24.95
CA ARG A 13 -9.25 -1.47 -23.90
C ARG A 13 -8.42 -1.41 -22.62
N PHE A 14 -7.87 -2.55 -22.21
CA PHE A 14 -7.04 -2.67 -21.02
C PHE A 14 -5.76 -1.81 -21.14
N TYR A 15 -5.04 -1.93 -22.24
CA TYR A 15 -3.87 -1.10 -22.53
C TYR A 15 -4.22 0.40 -22.51
N SER A 16 -5.30 0.77 -23.19
CA SER A 16 -5.74 2.17 -23.26
C SER A 16 -6.10 2.71 -21.88
N ALA A 17 -6.73 1.92 -21.02
CA ALA A 17 -7.02 2.31 -19.64
C ALA A 17 -5.74 2.52 -18.82
N LEU A 18 -4.75 1.62 -18.92
CA LEU A 18 -3.47 1.80 -18.23
C LEU A 18 -2.75 3.08 -18.68
N ILE A 19 -2.70 3.33 -19.99
CA ILE A 19 -2.06 4.53 -20.54
C ILE A 19 -2.81 5.78 -20.11
N GLN A 20 -4.15 5.79 -20.14
CA GLN A 20 -4.96 6.92 -19.67
C GLN A 20 -4.71 7.22 -18.19
N LEU A 21 -4.64 6.19 -17.34
CA LEU A 21 -4.36 6.35 -15.91
C LEU A 21 -2.96 6.90 -15.63
N ALA A 22 -1.99 6.60 -16.49
CA ALA A 22 -0.61 7.07 -16.41
C ALA A 22 -0.33 8.37 -17.20
N SER A 23 -1.32 8.89 -17.92
CA SER A 23 -1.16 10.10 -18.75
C SER A 23 -1.39 11.36 -17.93
N ASP A 24 -0.50 12.33 -18.11
CA ASP A 24 -0.63 13.70 -17.68
C ASP A 24 -0.80 14.60 -18.92
N HIS A 25 -1.76 15.53 -18.89
CA HIS A 25 -2.07 16.41 -20.02
C HIS A 25 -0.87 17.26 -20.45
N GLU A 26 0.06 17.56 -19.54
CA GLU A 26 1.23 18.41 -19.83
C GLU A 26 2.52 17.61 -20.05
N ARG A 27 2.64 16.44 -19.41
CA ARG A 27 3.90 15.67 -19.35
C ARG A 27 3.90 14.39 -20.19
N GLY A 28 2.77 14.03 -20.78
CA GLY A 28 2.63 12.78 -21.53
C GLY A 28 2.48 11.57 -20.60
N VAL A 29 2.92 10.40 -21.06
CA VAL A 29 2.77 9.14 -20.32
C VAL A 29 3.94 8.92 -19.38
N ASP A 30 3.67 8.76 -18.10
CA ASP A 30 4.68 8.40 -17.09
C ASP A 30 4.92 6.88 -17.08
N GLY A 31 6.08 6.45 -17.58
CA GLY A 31 6.44 5.03 -17.67
C GLY A 31 6.50 4.33 -16.31
N MET A 32 6.94 5.01 -15.24
CA MET A 32 6.98 4.42 -13.91
C MET A 32 5.57 4.19 -13.36
N LYS A 33 4.64 5.13 -13.61
CA LYS A 33 3.23 4.92 -13.27
C LYS A 33 2.63 3.75 -14.03
N VAL A 34 2.94 3.58 -15.31
CA VAL A 34 2.50 2.40 -16.07
C VAL A 34 3.01 1.11 -15.42
N ILE A 35 4.28 1.05 -15.02
CA ILE A 35 4.85 -0.10 -14.30
C ILE A 35 4.11 -0.38 -12.98
N GLN A 36 3.79 0.66 -12.21
CA GLN A 36 3.08 0.52 -10.93
C GLN A 36 1.63 0.07 -11.12
N LEU A 37 0.93 0.60 -12.12
CA LEU A 37 -0.42 0.15 -12.48
C LEU A 37 -0.39 -1.32 -12.92
N MET A 38 0.58 -1.69 -13.76
CA MET A 38 0.79 -3.07 -14.19
C MET A 38 1.07 -4.01 -13.01
N ALA A 39 1.90 -3.57 -12.06
CA ALA A 39 2.17 -4.30 -10.82
C ALA A 39 0.91 -4.48 -9.97
N GLY A 40 0.08 -3.43 -9.85
CA GLY A 40 -1.22 -3.50 -9.18
C GLY A 40 -2.13 -4.56 -9.78
N VAL A 41 -2.30 -4.54 -11.11
CA VAL A 41 -3.11 -5.54 -11.82
C VAL A 41 -2.60 -6.96 -11.56
N LEU A 42 -1.29 -7.18 -11.59
CA LEU A 42 -0.71 -8.50 -11.30
C LEU A 42 -1.03 -8.95 -9.89
N VAL A 43 -0.85 -8.06 -8.90
CA VAL A 43 -1.18 -8.37 -7.50
C VAL A 43 -2.64 -8.74 -7.34
N GLU A 44 -3.57 -7.98 -7.95
CA GLU A 44 -5.00 -8.33 -7.90
C GLU A 44 -5.27 -9.70 -8.52
N ASN A 45 -4.66 -9.99 -9.67
CA ASN A 45 -4.80 -11.27 -10.33
C ASN A 45 -4.19 -12.43 -9.52
N TYR A 46 -3.07 -12.20 -8.81
CA TYR A 46 -2.44 -13.24 -8.01
C TYR A 46 -3.27 -13.64 -6.80
N PHE A 47 -4.01 -12.71 -6.19
CA PHE A 47 -4.91 -12.99 -5.08
C PHE A 47 -6.13 -13.83 -5.45
N VAL A 48 -6.38 -14.05 -6.75
CA VAL A 48 -7.40 -14.99 -7.23
C VAL A 48 -6.95 -16.44 -7.05
N PHE A 49 -5.64 -16.70 -6.97
CA PHE A 49 -5.09 -18.04 -6.77
C PHE A 49 -4.90 -18.35 -5.28
N ASP A 50 -5.06 -19.62 -4.91
CA ASP A 50 -4.90 -20.08 -3.52
C ASP A 50 -3.51 -19.77 -2.93
N GLU A 51 -2.46 -19.92 -3.75
CA GLU A 51 -1.06 -19.68 -3.38
C GLU A 51 -0.52 -18.48 -4.19
N ALA A 52 -0.88 -17.26 -3.76
CA ALA A 52 -0.57 -16.02 -4.47
C ALA A 52 0.95 -15.79 -4.68
N ASP A 53 1.80 -16.22 -3.74
CA ASP A 53 3.27 -16.13 -3.83
C ASP A 53 3.84 -17.05 -4.91
N GLN A 54 3.28 -18.25 -5.05
CA GLN A 54 3.62 -19.18 -6.12
C GLN A 54 3.12 -18.67 -7.47
N ALA A 55 1.91 -18.14 -7.55
CA ALA A 55 1.37 -17.51 -8.75
C ALA A 55 2.25 -16.35 -9.24
N MET A 56 2.69 -15.48 -8.32
CA MET A 56 3.63 -14.40 -8.61
C MET A 56 4.96 -14.92 -9.16
N THR A 57 5.54 -15.93 -8.51
CA THR A 57 6.83 -16.50 -8.92
C THR A 57 6.74 -17.18 -10.29
N ALA A 58 5.67 -17.93 -10.55
CA ALA A 58 5.41 -18.56 -11.85
C ALA A 58 5.20 -17.51 -12.95
N SER A 59 4.46 -16.45 -12.64
CA SER A 59 4.21 -15.32 -13.53
C SER A 59 5.50 -14.61 -13.95
N PHE A 60 6.41 -14.33 -13.01
CA PHE A 60 7.71 -13.75 -13.35
C PHE A 60 8.58 -14.67 -14.19
N LYS A 61 8.62 -15.98 -13.90
CA LYS A 61 9.34 -16.95 -14.75
C LYS A 61 8.78 -16.98 -16.17
N LYS A 62 7.47 -16.89 -16.30
CA LYS A 62 6.80 -16.86 -17.59
C LYS A 62 7.08 -15.56 -18.36
N LEU A 63 6.99 -14.41 -17.71
CA LEU A 63 7.35 -13.12 -18.30
C LEU A 63 8.83 -13.09 -18.73
N ALA A 64 9.74 -13.63 -17.92
CA ALA A 64 11.16 -13.76 -18.27
C ALA A 64 11.35 -14.59 -19.56
N ALA A 65 10.65 -15.71 -19.67
CA ALA A 65 10.69 -16.56 -20.86
C ALA A 65 10.11 -15.86 -22.10
N LEU A 66 9.01 -15.12 -21.94
CA LEU A 66 8.37 -14.35 -23.01
C LEU A 66 9.22 -13.16 -23.49
N LEU A 67 9.88 -12.46 -22.56
CA LEU A 67 10.78 -11.35 -22.86
C LEU A 67 12.16 -11.81 -23.37
N ASN A 68 12.47 -13.09 -23.19
CA ASN A 68 13.78 -13.68 -23.42
C ASN A 68 14.90 -12.95 -22.64
N CYS A 69 14.61 -12.55 -21.41
CA CYS A 69 15.56 -11.91 -20.51
C CYS A 69 15.19 -12.12 -19.04
N ASP A 70 16.19 -12.06 -18.16
CA ASP A 70 15.98 -11.97 -16.72
C ASP A 70 15.87 -10.51 -16.26
N PRO A 71 15.30 -10.23 -15.08
CA PRO A 71 15.36 -8.89 -14.49
C PRO A 71 16.82 -8.47 -14.24
N ALA A 72 17.13 -7.20 -14.48
CA ALA A 72 18.47 -6.65 -14.26
C ALA A 72 19.03 -7.01 -12.87
N PRO A 73 20.29 -7.50 -12.77
CA PRO A 73 20.87 -7.97 -11.52
C PRO A 73 21.34 -6.83 -10.62
N GLY A 74 21.60 -7.15 -9.35
CA GLY A 74 22.24 -6.23 -8.40
C GLY A 74 21.27 -5.37 -7.57
N PRO A 75 21.81 -4.52 -6.68
CA PRO A 75 21.01 -3.64 -5.84
C PRO A 75 20.35 -2.55 -6.69
N LEU A 76 19.10 -2.22 -6.38
CA LEU A 76 18.43 -1.07 -6.96
C LEU A 76 19.08 0.23 -6.46
N ALA A 77 19.20 1.22 -7.35
CA ALA A 77 19.60 2.56 -6.94
C ALA A 77 18.57 3.16 -5.96
N PRO A 78 18.97 4.00 -4.99
CA PRO A 78 18.07 4.54 -3.96
C PRO A 78 16.84 5.29 -4.50
N TYR A 79 16.93 5.85 -5.71
CA TYR A 79 15.86 6.61 -6.37
C TYR A 79 15.27 5.88 -7.58
N ALA A 80 15.58 4.59 -7.76
CA ALA A 80 15.04 3.81 -8.87
C ALA A 80 13.54 3.55 -8.72
N LEU A 81 13.04 3.52 -7.48
CA LEU A 81 11.62 3.39 -7.17
C LEU A 81 11.13 4.67 -6.50
N PRO A 82 9.90 5.09 -6.77
CA PRO A 82 9.28 6.21 -6.07
C PRO A 82 9.02 5.86 -4.59
N PRO A 83 8.72 6.87 -3.76
CA PRO A 83 8.32 6.66 -2.37
C PRO A 83 7.18 5.65 -2.21
N SER A 84 7.19 4.91 -1.11
CA SER A 84 6.29 3.78 -0.87
C SER A 84 4.80 4.13 -0.87
N HIS A 85 4.44 5.34 -0.43
CA HIS A 85 3.06 5.83 -0.47
C HIS A 85 2.58 6.04 -1.92
N ILE A 86 3.47 6.46 -2.84
CA ILE A 86 3.16 6.58 -4.27
C ILE A 86 3.03 5.19 -4.90
N ILE A 87 3.92 4.26 -4.55
CA ILE A 87 3.80 2.87 -5.01
C ILE A 87 2.46 2.28 -4.59
N ASP A 88 2.08 2.45 -3.32
CA ASP A 88 0.79 1.98 -2.83
C ASP A 88 -0.39 2.61 -3.60
N GLN A 89 -0.39 3.93 -3.76
CA GLN A 89 -1.43 4.66 -4.48
C GLN A 89 -1.60 4.18 -5.92
N GLU A 90 -0.52 4.13 -6.69
CA GLU A 90 -0.57 3.77 -8.11
C GLU A 90 -0.85 2.28 -8.31
N THR A 91 -0.33 1.41 -7.44
CA THR A 91 -0.65 -0.02 -7.51
C THR A 91 -2.11 -0.28 -7.13
N GLU A 92 -2.70 0.43 -6.16
CA GLU A 92 -4.14 0.29 -5.87
C GLU A 92 -5.01 0.75 -7.04
N ARG A 93 -4.64 1.84 -7.74
CA ARG A 93 -5.33 2.24 -8.99
C ARG A 93 -5.29 1.13 -10.04
N GLY A 94 -4.14 0.45 -10.17
CA GLY A 94 -3.99 -0.72 -11.03
C GLY A 94 -4.88 -1.89 -10.61
N ARG A 95 -4.94 -2.19 -9.31
CA ARG A 95 -5.84 -3.23 -8.76
C ARG A 95 -7.30 -2.93 -9.00
N MET A 96 -7.74 -1.68 -8.79
CA MET A 96 -9.10 -1.25 -9.09
C MET A 96 -9.43 -1.40 -10.58
N ALA A 97 -8.51 -1.04 -11.47
CA ALA A 97 -8.68 -1.26 -12.90
C ALA A 97 -8.82 -2.76 -13.21
N ALA A 98 -7.96 -3.61 -12.63
CA ALA A 98 -8.06 -5.07 -12.76
C ALA A 98 -9.44 -5.61 -12.36
N ARG A 99 -10.01 -5.18 -11.23
CA ARG A 99 -11.36 -5.61 -10.79
C ARG A 99 -12.43 -5.32 -11.85
N LEU A 100 -12.44 -4.11 -12.41
CA LEU A 100 -13.40 -3.72 -13.46
C LEU A 100 -13.29 -4.59 -14.70
N PHE A 101 -12.07 -4.89 -15.14
CA PHE A 101 -11.84 -5.74 -16.31
C PHE A 101 -12.10 -7.23 -16.04
N PHE A 102 -11.88 -7.66 -14.80
CA PHE A 102 -12.12 -9.01 -14.36
C PHE A 102 -13.61 -9.34 -14.25
N GLU A 103 -14.43 -8.39 -13.78
CA GLU A 103 -15.90 -8.50 -13.81
C GLU A 103 -16.43 -8.72 -15.23
N ASP A 104 -15.83 -8.04 -16.22
CA ASP A 104 -16.16 -8.22 -17.64
C ASP A 104 -15.60 -9.56 -18.21
N TRP A 105 -14.59 -10.15 -17.57
CA TRP A 105 -13.93 -11.39 -18.00
C TRP A 105 -14.60 -12.62 -17.39
N MET A 106 -15.66 -13.08 -18.05
CA MET A 106 -16.50 -14.20 -17.60
C MET A 106 -15.90 -15.60 -17.85
N ASP A 107 -14.68 -15.69 -18.38
CA ASP A 107 -14.09 -16.95 -18.87
C ASP A 107 -13.29 -17.67 -17.78
N CYS A 108 -11.97 -17.50 -17.80
CA CYS A 108 -11.02 -18.24 -16.96
C CYS A 108 -9.87 -17.35 -16.50
N HIS A 109 -9.53 -17.40 -15.21
CA HIS A 109 -8.46 -16.60 -14.60
C HIS A 109 -7.08 -16.90 -15.18
N HIS A 110 -6.82 -18.17 -15.52
CA HIS A 110 -5.58 -18.53 -16.21
C HIS A 110 -5.49 -17.83 -17.56
N GLU A 111 -6.56 -17.81 -18.35
CA GLU A 111 -6.56 -17.12 -19.65
C GLU A 111 -6.42 -15.60 -19.53
N PHE A 112 -6.96 -15.02 -18.45
CA PHE A 112 -6.74 -13.59 -18.17
C PHE A 112 -5.28 -13.31 -17.84
N ASN A 113 -4.65 -14.14 -17.01
CA ASN A 113 -3.22 -14.03 -16.69
C ASN A 113 -2.35 -14.14 -17.96
N GLU A 114 -2.68 -15.07 -18.87
CA GLU A 114 -2.02 -15.18 -20.18
C GLU A 114 -2.12 -13.90 -21.02
N LEU A 115 -3.33 -13.31 -21.08
CA LEU A 115 -3.56 -12.06 -21.78
C LEU A 115 -2.70 -10.93 -21.19
N LEU A 116 -2.64 -10.83 -19.86
CA LEU A 116 -1.80 -9.85 -19.16
C LEU A 116 -0.32 -10.04 -19.51
N HIS A 117 0.18 -11.27 -19.52
CA HIS A 117 1.58 -11.54 -19.87
C HIS A 117 1.92 -11.11 -21.29
N MET A 118 1.05 -11.45 -22.26
CA MET A 118 1.22 -11.04 -23.65
C MET A 118 1.19 -9.51 -23.80
N LEU A 119 0.27 -8.85 -23.09
CA LEU A 119 0.19 -7.39 -23.08
C LEU A 119 1.49 -6.78 -22.57
N TYR A 120 1.97 -7.26 -21.42
CA TYR A 120 3.11 -6.67 -20.72
C TYR A 120 4.39 -6.88 -21.50
N GLN A 121 4.56 -8.06 -22.10
CA GLN A 121 5.64 -8.32 -23.03
C GLN A 121 5.65 -7.27 -24.17
N ASN A 122 4.51 -7.02 -24.81
CA ASN A 122 4.42 -6.07 -25.91
C ASN A 122 4.74 -4.63 -25.46
N ILE A 123 4.29 -4.23 -24.26
CA ILE A 123 4.62 -2.91 -23.69
C ILE A 123 6.12 -2.77 -23.49
N LEU A 124 6.75 -3.75 -22.84
CA LEU A 124 8.17 -3.71 -22.49
C LEU A 124 9.07 -3.77 -23.74
N ILE A 125 8.70 -4.57 -24.75
CA ILE A 125 9.41 -4.58 -26.05
C ILE A 125 9.24 -3.23 -26.75
N GLY A 126 8.03 -2.65 -26.75
CA GLY A 126 7.82 -1.33 -27.35
C GLY A 126 8.62 -0.21 -26.67
N TRP A 127 8.90 -0.33 -25.37
CA TRP A 127 9.78 0.60 -24.65
C TRP A 127 11.26 0.43 -24.99
N GLU A 128 11.68 -0.78 -25.30
CA GLU A 128 13.04 -1.05 -25.77
C GLU A 128 13.32 -0.36 -27.11
N ASP A 129 12.36 -0.36 -28.03
CA ASP A 129 12.46 0.41 -29.28
C ASP A 129 12.59 1.92 -29.05
N MET A 130 12.15 2.41 -27.89
CA MET A 130 12.31 3.80 -27.45
C MET A 130 13.59 4.05 -26.63
N GLY A 131 14.45 3.04 -26.46
CA GLY A 131 15.74 3.14 -25.77
C GLY A 131 15.73 2.78 -24.28
N PHE A 132 14.63 2.25 -23.74
CA PHE A 132 14.57 1.79 -22.36
C PHE A 132 14.91 0.29 -22.28
N PRO A 133 15.96 -0.13 -21.55
CA PRO A 133 16.33 -1.54 -21.48
C PRO A 133 15.19 -2.40 -20.91
N ARG A 134 14.85 -3.48 -21.62
CA ARG A 134 13.77 -4.39 -21.20
C ARG A 134 14.07 -5.04 -19.83
N GLU A 135 15.33 -5.34 -19.55
CA GLU A 135 15.77 -5.98 -18.30
C GLU A 135 15.57 -5.05 -17.08
N GLU A 136 15.78 -3.75 -17.26
CA GLU A 136 15.57 -2.74 -16.23
C GLU A 136 14.08 -2.50 -15.99
N SER A 137 13.31 -2.35 -17.07
CA SER A 137 11.86 -2.19 -17.00
C SER A 137 11.19 -3.40 -16.33
N PHE A 138 11.65 -4.60 -16.66
CA PHE A 138 11.19 -5.84 -16.03
C PHE A 138 11.59 -5.91 -14.55
N ARG A 139 12.81 -5.47 -14.20
CA ARG A 139 13.26 -5.35 -12.80
C ARG A 139 12.37 -4.43 -11.99
N LEU A 140 12.01 -3.26 -12.52
CA LEU A 140 11.12 -2.31 -11.85
C LEU A 140 9.71 -2.87 -11.66
N LEU A 141 9.19 -3.62 -12.65
CA LEU A 141 7.91 -4.32 -12.53
C LEU A 141 7.93 -5.37 -11.42
N VAL A 142 8.96 -6.21 -11.36
CA VAL A 142 9.12 -7.25 -10.33
C VAL A 142 9.16 -6.63 -8.94
N GLU A 143 9.96 -5.58 -8.75
CA GLU A 143 10.14 -4.95 -7.44
C GLU A 143 8.90 -4.17 -6.99
N SER A 144 8.22 -3.47 -7.92
CA SER A 144 6.93 -2.82 -7.63
C SER A 144 5.85 -3.83 -7.25
N THR A 145 5.79 -4.96 -7.96
CA THR A 145 4.83 -6.03 -7.70
C THR A 145 5.07 -6.69 -6.35
N LYS A 146 6.32 -7.02 -6.01
CA LYS A 146 6.68 -7.59 -4.70
C LYS A 146 6.31 -6.64 -3.56
N ARG A 147 6.57 -5.34 -3.72
CA ARG A 147 6.27 -4.34 -2.70
C ARG A 147 4.77 -4.16 -2.50
N ALA A 148 4.00 -4.07 -3.60
CA ALA A 148 2.54 -4.02 -3.55
C ALA A 148 1.93 -5.27 -2.89
N MET A 149 2.42 -6.46 -3.26
CA MET A 149 2.03 -7.72 -2.62
C MET A 149 2.30 -7.68 -1.11
N ALA A 150 3.49 -7.21 -0.71
CA ALA A 150 3.86 -7.09 0.68
C ALA A 150 2.95 -6.14 1.46
N PHE A 151 2.53 -5.01 0.87
CA PHE A 151 1.57 -4.09 1.51
C PHE A 151 0.20 -4.72 1.73
N GLU A 152 -0.33 -5.45 0.74
CA GLU A 152 -1.65 -6.09 0.86
C GLU A 152 -1.66 -7.26 1.84
N ILE A 153 -0.65 -8.13 1.79
CA ILE A 153 -0.49 -9.21 2.77
C ILE A 153 -0.33 -8.61 4.16
N SER A 154 0.48 -7.55 4.32
CA SER A 154 0.63 -6.88 5.62
C SER A 154 -0.68 -6.32 6.15
N ALA A 155 -1.48 -5.67 5.29
CA ALA A 155 -2.74 -5.07 5.70
C ALA A 155 -3.71 -6.12 6.26
N GLN A 156 -3.77 -7.30 5.64
CA GLN A 156 -4.61 -8.41 6.09
C GLN A 156 -4.04 -9.10 7.34
N GLU A 157 -2.81 -9.60 7.25
CA GLU A 157 -2.19 -10.42 8.31
C GLU A 157 -2.03 -9.64 9.62
N LEU A 158 -1.70 -8.35 9.55
CA LEU A 158 -1.59 -7.54 10.76
C LEU A 158 -2.96 -7.28 11.40
N CYS A 159 -4.03 -7.15 10.61
CA CYS A 159 -5.40 -7.07 11.15
C CYS A 159 -5.77 -8.36 11.87
N ASP A 160 -5.53 -9.51 11.24
CA ASP A 160 -5.87 -10.81 11.79
C ASP A 160 -5.08 -11.10 13.06
N VAL A 161 -3.77 -10.80 13.08
CA VAL A 161 -2.94 -10.92 14.28
C VAL A 161 -3.49 -10.10 15.45
N VAL A 162 -3.98 -8.88 15.18
CA VAL A 162 -4.53 -8.00 16.22
C VAL A 162 -5.86 -8.53 16.75
N ILE A 163 -6.76 -8.98 15.88
CA ILE A 163 -8.05 -9.55 16.26
C ILE A 163 -7.85 -10.86 17.04
N GLU A 164 -7.11 -11.81 16.48
CA GLU A 164 -6.96 -13.15 17.07
C GLU A 164 -6.14 -13.14 18.37
N ARG A 165 -5.13 -12.28 18.47
CA ARG A 165 -4.20 -12.32 19.62
C ARG A 165 -4.49 -11.26 20.65
N MET A 166 -4.86 -10.05 20.24
CA MET A 166 -5.01 -8.94 21.19
C MET A 166 -6.44 -8.89 21.72
N VAL A 167 -7.45 -8.97 20.84
CA VAL A 167 -8.86 -8.99 21.29
C VAL A 167 -9.15 -10.27 22.04
N GLN A 168 -8.94 -11.44 21.42
CA GLN A 168 -9.36 -12.71 22.03
C GLN A 168 -8.53 -13.14 23.25
N ARG A 169 -7.24 -12.81 23.31
CA ARG A 169 -6.35 -13.28 24.41
C ARG A 169 -5.95 -12.22 25.43
N HIS A 170 -5.92 -10.94 25.04
CA HIS A 170 -5.48 -9.84 25.90
C HIS A 170 -6.62 -8.88 26.27
N GLY A 171 -7.85 -9.11 25.75
CA GLY A 171 -9.03 -8.33 26.07
C GLY A 171 -9.01 -6.91 25.49
N TRP A 172 -8.25 -6.66 24.42
CA TRP A 172 -8.23 -5.37 23.75
C TRP A 172 -9.56 -5.09 23.07
N THR A 173 -9.96 -3.82 23.06
CA THR A 173 -11.08 -3.33 22.24
C THR A 173 -10.63 -3.09 20.80
N LEU A 174 -11.58 -2.99 19.85
CA LEU A 174 -11.23 -2.56 18.49
C LEU A 174 -10.61 -1.16 18.47
N GLY A 175 -10.97 -0.27 19.41
CA GLY A 175 -10.34 1.04 19.57
C GLY A 175 -8.85 0.95 19.94
N ASP A 176 -8.48 0.02 20.82
CA ASP A 176 -7.07 -0.24 21.16
C ASP A 176 -6.31 -0.76 19.93
N CYS A 177 -6.96 -1.61 19.14
CA CYS A 177 -6.39 -2.17 17.90
C CYS A 177 -6.09 -1.07 16.87
N ILE A 178 -7.05 -0.17 16.63
CA ILE A 178 -6.90 1.01 15.76
C ILE A 178 -5.75 1.89 16.26
N SER A 179 -5.75 2.21 17.56
CA SER A 179 -4.75 3.08 18.19
C SER A 179 -3.35 2.47 18.12
N ALA A 180 -3.21 1.17 18.36
CA ALA A 180 -1.95 0.47 18.32
C ALA A 180 -1.34 0.45 16.90
N LEU A 181 -2.10 0.04 15.89
CA LEU A 181 -1.63 -0.03 14.50
C LEU A 181 -1.28 1.37 13.97
N SER A 182 -2.14 2.37 14.25
CA SER A 182 -1.91 3.77 13.87
C SER A 182 -0.66 4.33 14.56
N GLY A 183 -0.49 4.06 15.86
CA GLY A 183 0.69 4.46 16.61
C GLY A 183 1.97 3.81 16.08
N VAL A 184 1.95 2.51 15.77
CA VAL A 184 3.09 1.83 15.16
C VAL A 184 3.44 2.45 13.81
N ALA A 185 2.45 2.78 12.97
CA ALA A 185 2.68 3.48 11.70
C ALA A 185 3.41 4.83 11.92
N GLY A 186 2.93 5.65 12.86
CA GLY A 186 3.55 6.93 13.21
C GLY A 186 4.98 6.79 13.73
N ARG A 187 5.22 5.80 14.59
CA ARG A 187 6.56 5.47 15.10
C ARG A 187 7.51 5.02 13.98
N ARG A 188 7.04 4.15 13.08
CA ARG A 188 7.87 3.68 11.96
C ARG A 188 8.22 4.80 11.00
N LEU A 189 7.28 5.70 10.75
CA LEU A 189 7.51 6.91 9.97
C LEU A 189 8.55 7.82 10.63
N ALA A 190 8.42 8.10 11.92
CA ALA A 190 9.37 8.95 12.65
C ALA A 190 10.81 8.38 12.59
N ILE A 191 10.96 7.05 12.72
CA ILE A 191 12.27 6.38 12.62
C ILE A 191 12.80 6.39 11.17
N SER A 192 11.93 6.40 10.16
CA SER A 192 12.34 6.47 8.75
C SER A 192 13.04 7.80 8.39
N GLY A 193 12.76 8.86 9.15
CA GLY A 193 13.24 10.21 8.85
C GLY A 193 14.69 10.53 9.24
N ASN A 194 15.47 9.59 9.81
CA ASN A 194 16.89 9.74 10.22
C ASN A 194 17.35 11.18 10.57
N SER A 195 17.28 11.53 11.86
CA SER A 195 18.24 12.35 12.63
C SER A 195 18.65 13.77 12.14
N GLY A 196 18.01 14.37 11.13
CA GLY A 196 18.40 15.71 10.67
C GLY A 196 17.32 16.54 9.97
N SER A 197 16.17 15.95 9.66
CA SER A 197 15.05 16.63 9.00
C SER A 197 13.73 16.17 9.60
N PHE A 198 13.56 16.40 10.91
CA PHE A 198 12.22 16.35 11.47
C PHE A 198 11.46 17.58 10.96
N THR A 199 10.42 17.34 10.17
CA THR A 199 9.50 18.42 9.82
C THR A 199 8.61 18.64 11.03
N TYR A 200 8.80 19.77 11.71
CA TYR A 200 8.00 20.13 12.86
C TYR A 200 6.56 20.48 12.45
N PHE A 201 5.63 20.29 13.38
CA PHE A 201 4.27 20.78 13.24
C PHE A 201 4.31 22.32 13.27
N TYR A 202 3.84 22.95 12.20
CA TYR A 202 3.59 24.39 12.18
C TYR A 202 2.11 24.63 12.40
N GLY A 203 1.72 24.92 13.65
CA GLY A 203 0.31 25.05 14.00
C GLY A 203 -0.47 23.75 13.71
N SER A 204 -1.60 23.83 13.02
CA SER A 204 -2.43 22.66 12.68
C SER A 204 -1.89 21.80 11.52
N ASP A 205 -0.80 22.22 10.86
CA ASP A 205 -0.33 21.55 9.66
C ASP A 205 0.48 20.28 10.00
N LEU A 206 0.12 19.20 9.31
CA LEU A 206 0.83 17.92 9.38
C LEU A 206 2.09 17.98 8.50
N PRO A 207 3.22 17.43 8.96
CA PRO A 207 4.36 17.15 8.10
C PRO A 207 3.93 16.38 6.84
N GLU A 208 4.49 16.74 5.68
CA GLU A 208 4.09 16.18 4.38
C GLU A 208 4.09 14.64 4.38
N ASN A 209 5.19 14.02 4.85
CA ASN A 209 5.28 12.57 4.92
C ASN A 209 4.26 11.94 5.89
N LEU A 210 3.91 12.63 6.99
CA LEU A 210 2.87 12.14 7.90
C LEU A 210 1.49 12.22 7.25
N ASP A 211 1.23 13.30 6.51
CA ASP A 211 -0.01 13.46 5.76
C ASP A 211 -0.18 12.38 4.68
N GLN A 212 0.91 12.02 3.98
CA GLN A 212 0.89 10.92 3.00
C GLN A 212 0.58 9.56 3.65
N ILE A 213 1.14 9.26 4.83
CA ILE A 213 0.83 8.01 5.55
C ILE A 213 -0.62 8.01 6.07
N VAL A 214 -1.11 9.15 6.55
CA VAL A 214 -2.53 9.32 6.93
C VAL A 214 -3.44 9.12 5.72
N HIS A 215 -3.03 9.62 4.55
CA HIS A 215 -3.78 9.44 3.31
C HIS A 215 -3.89 7.95 2.94
N VAL A 216 -2.80 7.19 3.02
CA VAL A 216 -2.81 5.73 2.82
C VAL A 216 -3.82 5.04 3.75
N MET A 217 -3.78 5.35 5.05
CA MET A 217 -4.73 4.80 6.04
C MET A 217 -6.18 5.15 5.69
N THR A 218 -6.42 6.40 5.27
CA THR A 218 -7.73 6.90 4.89
C THR A 218 -8.27 6.18 3.66
N GLN A 219 -7.45 6.05 2.61
CA GLN A 219 -7.83 5.36 1.37
C GLN A 219 -8.18 3.90 1.64
N GLU A 220 -7.37 3.21 2.45
CA GLU A 220 -7.63 1.81 2.80
C GLU A 220 -8.96 1.65 3.56
N ALA A 221 -9.26 2.52 4.53
CA ALA A 221 -10.53 2.48 5.25
C ALA A 221 -11.74 2.77 4.34
N VAL A 222 -11.64 3.78 3.47
CA VAL A 222 -12.71 4.16 2.54
C VAL A 222 -12.96 3.04 1.53
N ARG A 223 -11.91 2.38 1.06
CA ARG A 223 -11.98 1.22 0.17
C ARG A 223 -12.83 0.09 0.75
N HIS A 224 -12.82 -0.08 2.07
CA HIS A 224 -13.61 -1.10 2.79
C HIS A 224 -14.94 -0.55 3.36
N GLY A 225 -15.44 0.57 2.82
CA GLY A 225 -16.79 1.05 3.07
C GLY A 225 -16.95 2.08 4.20
N VAL A 226 -15.84 2.56 4.78
CA VAL A 226 -15.93 3.70 5.71
C VAL A 226 -16.28 4.96 4.94
N PRO A 227 -17.30 5.75 5.37
CA PRO A 227 -17.66 6.97 4.66
C PRO A 227 -16.46 7.92 4.55
N ALA A 228 -16.14 8.43 3.37
CA ALA A 228 -15.02 9.35 3.17
C ALA A 228 -15.13 10.58 4.12
N GLY A 229 -16.33 11.17 4.20
CA GLY A 229 -16.69 12.22 5.16
C GLY A 229 -15.80 13.47 5.11
N SER A 230 -15.96 14.36 6.10
CA SER A 230 -15.10 15.53 6.29
C SER A 230 -13.64 15.14 6.54
N ASN A 231 -12.71 16.05 6.24
CA ASN A 231 -11.27 15.88 6.47
C ASN A 231 -11.01 15.27 7.88
N TRP A 232 -10.32 14.13 7.94
CA TRP A 232 -10.13 13.36 9.17
C TRP A 232 -9.31 14.12 10.23
N ARG A 233 -8.71 15.25 9.82
CA ARG A 233 -8.06 16.22 10.70
C ARG A 233 -9.04 17.00 11.59
N PHE A 234 -10.32 17.10 11.24
CA PHE A 234 -11.36 17.76 12.04
C PHE A 234 -11.68 16.92 13.30
N GLY A 235 -10.85 17.05 14.33
CA GLY A 235 -10.99 16.28 15.58
C GLY A 235 -9.69 16.15 16.36
N LEU A 236 -8.55 16.57 15.78
CA LEU A 236 -7.30 16.64 16.52
C LEU A 236 -7.37 17.76 17.58
N PRO A 237 -6.90 17.52 18.81
CA PRO A 237 -6.77 18.58 19.80
C PRO A 237 -5.84 19.67 19.27
N ALA A 238 -6.06 20.91 19.71
CA ALA A 238 -5.09 21.96 19.46
C ALA A 238 -3.73 21.55 20.07
N ASN A 239 -2.63 22.06 19.50
CA ASN A 239 -1.26 21.74 19.96
C ASN A 239 -0.92 22.36 21.34
N ASP A 240 -1.92 22.74 22.12
CA ASP A 240 -1.83 23.30 23.47
C ASP A 240 -1.89 22.23 24.57
N LEU A 241 -2.19 20.97 24.22
CA LEU A 241 -2.15 19.83 25.13
C LEU A 241 -0.79 19.09 25.07
N PRO A 242 -0.34 18.51 26.20
CA PRO A 242 0.86 17.69 26.22
C PRO A 242 0.68 16.45 25.33
N VAL A 243 1.78 16.01 24.73
CA VAL A 243 1.78 14.85 23.83
C VAL A 243 1.31 13.60 24.57
N ASN A 244 0.30 12.91 24.01
CA ASN A 244 -0.34 11.76 24.63
C ASN A 244 -0.36 10.54 23.70
N ALA A 245 0.83 10.04 23.35
CA ALA A 245 0.96 8.86 22.50
C ALA A 245 0.51 7.57 23.25
N PRO A 246 -0.15 6.60 22.58
CA PRO A 246 -0.56 5.32 23.17
C PRO A 246 0.63 4.36 23.34
N VAL A 247 1.64 4.76 24.11
CA VAL A 247 2.93 4.08 24.22
C VAL A 247 2.82 2.63 24.71
N SER A 248 1.90 2.34 25.64
CA SER A 248 1.64 0.97 26.13
C SER A 248 1.21 0.05 24.99
N LEU A 249 0.21 0.47 24.21
CA LEU A 249 -0.32 -0.29 23.07
C LEU A 249 0.76 -0.51 22.00
N ILE A 250 1.56 0.52 21.71
CA ILE A 250 2.64 0.44 20.73
C ILE A 250 3.72 -0.55 21.18
N ARG A 251 4.12 -0.51 22.46
CA ARG A 251 5.13 -1.43 23.01
C ARG A 251 4.72 -2.89 22.92
N GLU A 252 3.43 -3.17 23.03
CA GLU A 252 2.91 -4.52 22.85
C GLU A 252 2.79 -4.91 21.37
N MET A 253 2.34 -4.00 20.51
CA MET A 253 2.08 -4.33 19.11
C MET A 253 3.34 -4.34 18.23
N GLU A 254 4.26 -3.39 18.42
CA GLU A 254 5.45 -3.21 17.57
C GLU A 254 6.29 -4.49 17.41
N PRO A 255 6.62 -5.26 18.47
CA PRO A 255 7.40 -6.50 18.33
C PRO A 255 6.75 -7.53 17.40
N ARG A 256 5.41 -7.56 17.34
CA ARG A 256 4.64 -8.47 16.48
C ARG A 256 4.72 -8.02 15.03
N CYS A 257 4.49 -6.73 14.76
CA CYS A 257 4.69 -6.13 13.44
C CYS A 257 6.12 -6.38 12.93
N LEU A 258 7.13 -6.08 13.75
CA LEU A 258 8.54 -6.27 13.37
C LEU A 258 8.93 -7.73 13.13
N ARG A 259 8.29 -8.68 13.82
CA ARG A 259 8.50 -10.11 13.53
C ARG A 259 7.92 -10.48 12.17
N PHE A 260 6.70 -10.03 11.89
CA PHE A 260 6.04 -10.25 10.60
C PHE A 260 6.83 -9.61 9.45
N PHE A 261 7.22 -8.35 9.58
CA PHE A 261 8.01 -7.64 8.57
C PHE A 261 9.35 -8.30 8.28
N ARG A 262 10.01 -8.90 9.29
CA ARG A 262 11.20 -9.71 9.07
C ARG A 262 10.92 -10.96 8.25
N THR A 263 9.79 -11.62 8.45
CA THR A 263 9.38 -12.79 7.68
C THR A 263 9.15 -12.45 6.21
N ILE A 264 8.48 -11.34 5.91
CA ILE A 264 8.22 -10.90 4.54
C ILE A 264 9.35 -10.03 3.94
N GLN A 265 10.48 -9.91 4.64
CA GLN A 265 11.66 -9.13 4.24
C GLN A 265 11.39 -7.63 4.00
N MET A 266 10.38 -7.06 4.65
CA MET A 266 10.10 -5.62 4.63
C MET A 266 10.99 -4.89 5.65
N THR A 267 12.19 -4.51 5.23
CA THR A 267 13.21 -3.94 6.13
C THR A 267 13.14 -2.43 6.28
N HIS A 268 12.63 -1.71 5.28
CA HIS A 268 12.65 -0.25 5.27
C HIS A 268 11.56 0.33 6.20
N PRO A 269 11.90 1.21 7.17
CA PRO A 269 10.91 1.78 8.09
C PRO A 269 9.75 2.52 7.42
N PHE A 270 9.99 3.18 6.29
CA PHE A 270 8.92 3.86 5.55
C PHE A 270 7.93 2.87 4.91
N ASP A 271 8.41 1.72 4.41
CA ASP A 271 7.54 0.64 3.91
C ASP A 271 6.68 0.07 5.05
N GLN A 272 7.29 -0.12 6.22
CA GLN A 272 6.60 -0.60 7.42
C GLN A 272 5.54 0.41 7.90
N ALA A 273 5.80 1.71 7.78
CA ALA A 273 4.82 2.75 8.10
C ALA A 273 3.60 2.68 7.18
N VAL A 274 3.81 2.55 5.86
CA VAL A 274 2.74 2.35 4.88
C VAL A 274 1.96 1.07 5.19
N ALA A 275 2.63 -0.05 5.44
CA ALA A 275 2.00 -1.33 5.76
C ALA A 275 1.14 -1.26 7.04
N CYS A 276 1.65 -0.66 8.12
CA CYS A 276 0.89 -0.46 9.34
C CYS A 276 -0.28 0.51 9.17
N ALA A 277 -0.11 1.56 8.36
CA ALA A 277 -1.17 2.51 8.06
C ALA A 277 -2.33 1.85 7.28
N LYS A 278 -2.02 0.97 6.32
CA LYS A 278 -3.05 0.16 5.66
C LYS A 278 -3.74 -0.78 6.64
N ALA A 279 -2.98 -1.51 7.46
CA ALA A 279 -3.58 -2.36 8.49
C ALA A 279 -4.50 -1.56 9.43
N ALA A 280 -4.09 -0.35 9.84
CA ALA A 280 -4.94 0.53 10.63
C ALA A 280 -6.21 0.95 9.87
N GLY A 281 -6.10 1.31 8.59
CA GLY A 281 -7.24 1.66 7.74
C GLY A 281 -8.25 0.52 7.62
N ARG A 282 -7.77 -0.70 7.42
CA ARG A 282 -8.61 -1.90 7.40
C ARG A 282 -9.25 -2.18 8.75
N MET A 283 -8.53 -1.99 9.86
CA MET A 283 -9.09 -2.12 11.21
C MET A 283 -10.18 -1.08 11.50
N ILE A 284 -10.03 0.15 11.02
CA ILE A 284 -11.08 1.18 11.11
C ILE A 284 -12.33 0.71 10.36
N ALA A 285 -12.18 0.10 9.19
CA ALA A 285 -13.30 -0.45 8.44
C ALA A 285 -13.97 -1.64 9.13
N VAL A 286 -13.20 -2.52 9.76
CA VAL A 286 -13.75 -3.61 10.58
C VAL A 286 -14.60 -3.08 11.73
N ALA A 287 -14.15 -2.01 12.41
CA ALA A 287 -14.86 -1.45 13.55
C ALA A 287 -16.04 -0.54 13.17
N SER A 288 -15.91 0.18 12.05
CA SER A 288 -16.77 1.33 11.71
C SER A 288 -17.53 1.18 10.40
N GLY A 289 -17.35 0.07 9.69
CA GLY A 289 -18.08 -0.25 8.47
C GLY A 289 -19.45 -0.87 8.77
N GLY A 290 -20.32 -0.88 7.75
CA GLY A 290 -21.65 -1.51 7.81
C GLY A 290 -22.75 -0.62 8.39
N GLU A 291 -23.96 -1.18 8.50
CA GLU A 291 -25.15 -0.45 8.96
C GLU A 291 -25.17 -0.22 10.48
N LEU A 292 -24.51 -1.09 11.24
CA LEU A 292 -24.43 -1.06 12.70
C LEU A 292 -22.95 -1.16 13.13
N PRO A 293 -22.18 -0.05 13.06
CA PRO A 293 -20.78 -0.06 13.43
C PRO A 293 -20.60 -0.30 14.94
N GLU A 294 -19.55 -1.02 15.32
CA GLU A 294 -19.16 -1.16 16.74
C GLU A 294 -18.60 0.16 17.28
N ILE A 295 -17.86 0.88 16.43
CA ILE A 295 -17.34 2.21 16.70
C ILE A 295 -17.80 3.13 15.58
N GLU A 296 -18.54 4.18 15.90
CA GLU A 296 -18.94 5.17 14.92
C GLU A 296 -17.72 5.73 14.15
N PRO A 297 -17.79 5.91 12.82
CA PRO A 297 -16.69 6.51 12.06
C PRO A 297 -16.23 7.86 12.59
N ALA A 298 -17.15 8.63 13.19
CA ALA A 298 -16.87 9.91 13.84
C ALA A 298 -15.96 9.80 15.08
N ILE A 299 -15.81 8.59 15.64
CA ILE A 299 -14.95 8.28 16.80
C ILE A 299 -13.68 7.57 16.34
N ALA A 300 -13.80 6.57 15.46
CA ALA A 300 -12.67 5.77 15.00
C ALA A 300 -11.62 6.61 14.24
N LYS A 301 -12.06 7.55 13.41
CA LYS A 301 -11.14 8.41 12.63
C LYS A 301 -10.32 9.34 13.52
N PRO A 302 -10.90 10.14 14.44
CA PRO A 302 -10.10 10.95 15.36
C PRO A 302 -9.20 10.11 16.27
N LEU A 303 -9.64 8.92 16.68
CA LEU A 303 -8.82 8.00 17.47
C LEU A 303 -7.54 7.58 16.73
N ALA A 304 -7.68 7.11 15.49
CA ALA A 304 -6.55 6.75 14.63
C ALA A 304 -5.62 7.94 14.38
N MET A 305 -6.22 9.10 14.06
CA MET A 305 -5.50 10.35 13.79
C MET A 305 -4.72 10.85 15.01
N SER A 306 -5.31 10.80 16.19
CA SER A 306 -4.63 11.14 17.43
C SER A 306 -3.47 10.19 17.69
N ALA A 307 -3.70 8.87 17.58
CA ALA A 307 -2.67 7.87 17.82
C ALA A 307 -1.45 8.02 16.89
N ILE A 308 -1.65 8.17 15.58
CA ILE A 308 -0.53 8.30 14.63
C ILE A 308 0.23 9.63 14.81
N THR A 309 -0.50 10.72 15.00
CA THR A 309 0.06 12.07 15.11
C THR A 309 0.82 12.26 16.40
N GLU A 310 0.23 11.89 17.53
CA GLU A 310 0.85 12.02 18.85
C GLU A 310 2.04 11.08 19.00
N THR A 311 2.01 9.89 18.39
CA THR A 311 3.17 9.01 18.38
C THR A 311 4.31 9.57 17.54
N TYR A 312 4.02 10.10 16.35
CA TYR A 312 5.05 10.74 15.52
C TYR A 312 5.71 11.89 16.29
N LYS A 313 4.91 12.79 16.90
CA LYS A 313 5.39 13.87 17.76
C LYS A 313 6.26 13.36 18.91
N HIS A 314 5.77 12.38 19.67
CA HIS A 314 6.46 11.82 20.83
C HIS A 314 7.86 11.30 20.45
N VAL A 315 7.95 10.55 19.35
CA VAL A 315 9.22 9.98 18.89
C VAL A 315 10.18 11.06 18.39
N CYS A 316 9.69 12.04 17.62
CA CYS A 316 10.53 13.15 17.16
C CYS A 316 11.09 13.98 18.32
N LEU A 317 10.27 14.30 19.33
CA LEU A 317 10.71 15.03 20.52
C LEU A 317 11.72 14.24 21.35
N ASP A 318 11.51 12.93 21.51
CA ASP A 318 12.46 12.07 22.23
C ASP A 318 13.82 12.00 21.53
N PHE A 319 13.86 11.97 20.20
CA PHE A 319 15.13 11.99 19.44
C PHE A 319 15.85 13.34 19.52
N ASP A 320 15.13 14.46 19.56
CA ASP A 320 15.72 15.78 19.76
C ASP A 320 16.39 15.87 21.15
N MET A 321 15.79 15.31 22.20
CA MET A 321 16.38 15.30 23.54
C MET A 321 17.67 14.45 23.65
N VAL A 322 17.86 13.46 22.78
CA VAL A 322 19.05 12.59 22.76
C VAL A 322 20.17 13.19 21.88
N SER A 323 19.87 14.20 21.08
CA SER A 323 20.79 14.82 20.11
C SER A 323 21.53 16.07 20.64
N TYR A 324 21.29 16.45 21.91
CA TYR A 324 22.01 17.50 22.66
C TYR A 324 22.94 16.89 23.71
#